data_AF-A0A0E9MPF3-F1
#
_entry.id   AF-A0A0E9MPF3-F1
#
_cell.length_a   1.000
_cell.length_b   1.000
_cell.length_c   1.000
_cell.angle_alpha   90.00
_cell.angle_beta   90.00
_cell.angle_gamma   90.00
#
_symmetry.space_group_name_H-M   'P 1'
#
loop_
_entity.id
_entity.type
_entity.pdbx_description
1 polymer ?
#
loop_
_entity_poly.entity_id
_entity_poly.type
_entity_poly.pdbx_seq_one_letter_code
_entity_poly.pdbx_strand_id
1 'polypeptide(L)'
;MEELSSWMAPIATTLAACMTAANLGTRVTGWGFIVFTIGSLAWTTYGATTDQSNLLWQNLFLTAVNLIGVWRWLGRQARLDDGARAAAERSEHQNAPTLFPVSALTGSPLLSAKGETIGSTVDAMARCSDGGIEYLVVGSGGVGGLGETLHALPWRDVTVEPERVMTSTSIDGLKPLDPNHWPARLGRRPDLEARD
;
A
#
# COMPACT_ATOMS: atom_id res chain seq x y z
N MET A 1 19.35 -7.58 -33.27
CA MET A 1 18.09 -6.81 -33.36
C MET A 1 16.87 -7.70 -33.13
N GLU A 2 16.83 -8.94 -33.66
CA GLU A 2 15.72 -9.89 -33.46
C GLU A 2 15.60 -10.47 -32.03
N GLU A 3 16.70 -10.60 -31.27
CA GLU A 3 16.61 -11.03 -29.87
C GLU A 3 15.98 -9.96 -28.97
N LEU A 4 16.21 -8.67 -29.23
CA LEU A 4 15.70 -7.63 -28.34
C LEU A 4 14.16 -7.53 -28.40
N SER A 5 13.55 -7.83 -29.55
CA SER A 5 12.09 -7.79 -29.73
C SER A 5 11.37 -9.00 -29.13
N SER A 6 12.00 -10.17 -29.06
CA SER A 6 11.39 -11.38 -28.47
C SER A 6 11.27 -11.30 -26.94
N TRP A 7 12.18 -10.59 -26.27
CA TRP A 7 12.16 -10.40 -24.81
C TRP A 7 11.23 -9.28 -24.34
N MET A 8 10.80 -8.38 -25.22
CA MET A 8 9.93 -7.25 -24.83
C MET A 8 8.61 -7.68 -24.19
N ALA A 9 7.92 -8.66 -24.79
CA ALA A 9 6.62 -9.11 -24.29
C ALA A 9 6.72 -9.85 -22.94
N PRO A 10 7.67 -10.79 -22.73
CA PRO A 10 7.93 -11.38 -21.42
C PRO A 10 8.31 -10.36 -20.35
N ILE A 11 9.18 -9.40 -20.68
CA ILE A 11 9.60 -8.34 -19.74
C ILE A 11 8.40 -7.48 -19.35
N ALA A 12 7.61 -7.01 -20.32
CA ALA A 12 6.43 -6.19 -20.05
C ALA A 12 5.40 -6.93 -19.18
N THR A 13 5.17 -8.22 -19.45
CA THR A 13 4.25 -9.05 -18.66
C THR A 13 4.76 -9.27 -17.24
N THR A 14 6.07 -9.48 -17.08
CA THR A 14 6.71 -9.63 -15.78
C THR A 14 6.61 -8.35 -14.97
N LEU A 15 6.89 -7.21 -15.58
CA LEU A 15 6.74 -5.90 -14.94
C LEU A 15 5.29 -5.62 -14.54
N ALA A 16 4.32 -5.92 -15.41
CA ALA A 16 2.89 -5.79 -15.09
C ALA A 16 2.47 -6.66 -13.90
N ALA A 17 2.99 -7.89 -13.83
CA ALA A 17 2.78 -8.78 -12.71
C ALA A 17 3.37 -8.21 -11.42
N CYS A 18 4.61 -7.71 -11.47
CA CYS A 18 5.23 -7.04 -10.32
C CYS A 18 4.43 -5.80 -9.88
N MET A 19 4.02 -4.93 -10.81
CA MET A 19 3.21 -3.73 -10.53
C MET A 19 1.87 -4.07 -9.85
N THR A 20 1.26 -5.17 -10.26
CA THR A 20 -0.04 -5.60 -9.73
C THR A 20 0.12 -6.30 -8.37
N ALA A 21 1.15 -7.11 -8.20
CA ALA A 21 1.40 -7.89 -6.99
C ALA A 21 1.99 -7.05 -5.84
N ALA A 22 2.81 -6.05 -6.14
CA ALA A 22 3.53 -5.27 -5.13
C ALA A 22 2.68 -4.21 -4.40
N ASN A 23 1.40 -4.03 -4.77
CA ASN A 23 0.49 -3.06 -4.16
C ASN A 23 1.09 -1.64 -4.00
N LEU A 24 1.84 -1.17 -5.00
CA LEU A 24 2.56 0.13 -5.01
C LEU A 24 1.63 1.34 -5.19
N GLY A 25 0.40 1.23 -4.71
CA GLY A 25 -0.65 2.22 -4.85
C GLY A 25 -1.58 1.97 -6.03
N THR A 26 -2.78 2.54 -5.90
CA THR A 26 -3.94 2.34 -6.76
C THR A 26 -3.65 2.52 -8.25
N ARG A 27 -2.92 3.57 -8.63
CA ARG A 27 -2.65 3.90 -10.03
C ARG A 27 -1.66 2.92 -10.66
N VAL A 28 -0.62 2.52 -9.93
CA VAL A 28 0.39 1.58 -10.42
C VAL A 28 -0.23 0.21 -10.67
N THR A 29 -1.02 -0.30 -9.72
CA THR A 29 -1.78 -1.55 -9.89
C THR A 29 -2.74 -1.47 -11.08
N GLY A 30 -3.44 -0.35 -11.25
CA GLY A 30 -4.32 -0.11 -12.40
C GLY A 30 -3.60 -0.14 -13.76
N TRP A 31 -2.39 0.42 -13.85
CA TRP A 31 -1.56 0.32 -15.05
C TRP A 31 -1.09 -1.10 -15.33
N GLY A 32 -0.81 -1.90 -14.29
CA GLY A 32 -0.52 -3.34 -14.44
C GLY A 32 -1.64 -4.08 -15.18
N PHE A 33 -2.90 -3.80 -14.81
CA PHE A 33 -4.08 -4.36 -15.51
C PHE A 33 -4.20 -3.90 -16.98
N ILE A 34 -3.79 -2.67 -17.31
CA ILE A 34 -3.75 -2.20 -18.71
C ILE A 34 -2.75 -3.05 -19.51
N VAL A 35 -1.53 -3.24 -18.99
CA VAL A 35 -0.50 -4.03 -19.68
C VAL A 35 -0.96 -5.48 -19.86
N PHE A 36 -1.59 -6.07 -18.83
CA PHE A 36 -2.19 -7.41 -18.95
C PHE A 36 -3.33 -7.47 -19.97
N THR A 37 -4.14 -6.40 -20.08
CA THR A 37 -5.19 -6.33 -21.10
C THR A 37 -4.58 -6.40 -22.49
N ILE A 38 -3.55 -5.61 -22.78
CA ILE A 38 -2.83 -5.62 -24.06
C ILE A 38 -2.25 -7.01 -24.35
N GLY A 39 -1.59 -7.62 -23.36
CA GLY A 39 -1.05 -8.97 -23.48
C GLY A 39 -2.13 -10.02 -23.78
N SER A 40 -3.24 -9.99 -23.06
CA SER A 40 -4.35 -10.93 -23.28
C SER A 40 -5.02 -10.76 -24.65
N LEU A 41 -5.12 -9.53 -25.18
CA LEU A 41 -5.63 -9.28 -26.53
C LEU A 41 -4.69 -9.81 -27.62
N ALA A 42 -3.38 -9.65 -27.44
CA ALA A 42 -2.38 -10.22 -28.34
C ALA A 42 -2.47 -11.76 -28.37
N TRP A 43 -2.55 -12.40 -27.20
CA TRP A 43 -2.70 -13.86 -27.09
C TRP A 43 -4.04 -14.38 -27.59
N THR A 44 -5.13 -13.62 -27.41
CA THR A 44 -6.44 -13.94 -28.00
C THR A 44 -6.35 -13.93 -29.52
N THR A 45 -5.71 -12.91 -30.10
CA THR A 45 -5.51 -12.81 -31.55
C THR A 45 -4.67 -13.99 -32.07
N TYR A 46 -3.57 -14.31 -31.40
CA TYR A 46 -2.72 -15.44 -31.77
C TYR A 46 -3.46 -16.79 -31.67
N GLY A 47 -4.23 -17.01 -30.59
CA GLY A 47 -5.05 -18.20 -30.40
C GLY A 47 -6.12 -18.37 -31.47
N ALA A 48 -6.72 -17.27 -31.92
CA ALA A 48 -7.67 -17.28 -33.05
C ALA A 48 -6.99 -17.65 -34.38
N THR A 49 -5.80 -17.12 -34.66
CA THR A 49 -5.08 -17.42 -35.91
C THR A 49 -4.46 -18.82 -35.97
N THR A 50 -4.23 -19.44 -34.81
CA THR A 50 -3.61 -20.77 -34.69
C THR A 50 -4.61 -21.88 -34.34
N ASP A 51 -5.91 -21.55 -34.32
CA ASP A 51 -7.02 -22.44 -33.96
C ASP A 51 -6.85 -23.13 -32.58
N GLN A 52 -6.19 -22.43 -31.65
CA GLN A 52 -5.96 -22.91 -30.28
C GLN A 52 -7.11 -22.47 -29.38
N SER A 53 -8.20 -23.23 -29.35
CA SER A 53 -9.42 -22.86 -28.59
C SER A 53 -9.15 -22.64 -27.10
N ASN A 54 -8.24 -23.41 -26.50
CA ASN A 54 -7.91 -23.25 -25.08
C ASN A 54 -7.21 -21.91 -24.80
N LEU A 55 -6.25 -21.52 -25.65
CA LEU A 55 -5.53 -20.25 -25.53
C LEU A 55 -6.49 -19.07 -25.75
N LEU A 56 -7.38 -19.18 -26.73
CA LEU A 56 -8.42 -18.19 -27.02
C LEU A 56 -9.31 -17.94 -25.80
N TRP A 57 -9.93 -19.01 -25.25
CA TRP A 57 -10.88 -18.87 -24.14
C TRP A 57 -10.24 -18.35 -22.86
N GLN A 58 -9.05 -18.83 -22.51
CA GLN A 58 -8.32 -18.35 -21.33
C GLN A 58 -8.01 -16.85 -21.43
N ASN A 59 -7.53 -16.40 -22.60
CA ASN A 59 -7.15 -15.01 -22.77
C ASN A 59 -8.36 -14.07 -22.92
N LEU A 60 -9.46 -14.53 -23.51
CA LEU A 60 -10.71 -13.78 -23.54
C LEU A 60 -11.25 -13.54 -22.12
N PHE A 61 -11.24 -14.58 -21.28
CA PHE A 61 -11.59 -14.46 -19.86
C PHE A 61 -10.64 -13.50 -19.12
N LEU A 62 -9.34 -13.64 -19.36
CA LEU A 62 -8.32 -12.76 -18.77
C LEU A 62 -8.52 -11.30 -19.18
N THR A 63 -8.85 -11.03 -20.44
CA THR A 63 -9.21 -9.68 -20.91
C THR A 63 -10.38 -9.13 -20.11
N ALA A 64 -11.46 -9.90 -19.92
CA ALA A 64 -12.62 -9.45 -19.16
C ALA A 64 -12.27 -9.12 -17.70
N VAL A 65 -11.52 -9.99 -17.01
CA VAL A 65 -11.05 -9.75 -15.64
C VAL A 65 -10.15 -8.52 -15.56
N ASN A 66 -9.25 -8.34 -16.54
CA ASN A 66 -8.35 -7.19 -16.57
C ASN A 66 -9.10 -5.88 -16.78
N LEU A 67 -10.12 -5.84 -17.65
CA LEU A 67 -10.96 -4.66 -17.84
C LEU A 67 -11.70 -4.27 -16.54
N ILE A 68 -12.20 -5.26 -15.79
CA ILE A 68 -12.76 -5.02 -14.46
C ILE A 68 -11.69 -4.46 -13.52
N GLY A 69 -10.47 -5.01 -13.56
CA GLY A 69 -9.32 -4.51 -12.81
C GLY A 69 -9.01 -3.04 -13.12
N VAL A 70 -8.93 -2.68 -14.41
CA VAL A 70 -8.71 -1.30 -14.87
C VAL A 70 -9.80 -0.37 -14.34
N TRP A 71 -11.07 -0.73 -14.52
CA TRP A 71 -12.19 0.08 -14.03
C TRP A 71 -12.16 0.25 -12.50
N ARG A 72 -11.89 -0.84 -11.76
CA ARG A 72 -11.84 -0.83 -10.30
C ARG A 72 -10.73 0.08 -9.78
N TRP A 73 -9.53 -0.06 -10.31
CA TRP A 73 -8.35 0.64 -9.80
C TRP A 73 -8.18 2.05 -10.37
N LEU A 74 -8.21 2.22 -11.70
CA LEU A 74 -8.03 3.55 -12.32
C LEU A 74 -9.31 4.39 -12.34
N GLY A 75 -10.49 3.76 -12.27
CA GLY A 75 -11.77 4.47 -12.22
C GLY A 75 -12.22 4.75 -10.80
N ARG A 76 -12.68 3.70 -10.10
CA ARG A 76 -13.31 3.84 -8.78
C ARG A 76 -12.31 4.24 -7.70
N GLN A 77 -11.26 3.45 -7.51
CA GLN A 77 -10.33 3.66 -6.40
C GLN A 77 -9.50 4.93 -6.58
N ALA A 78 -8.96 5.18 -7.78
CA ALA A 78 -8.16 6.39 -8.03
C ALA A 78 -8.95 7.68 -7.74
N ARG A 79 -10.24 7.72 -8.09
CA ARG A 79 -11.10 8.87 -7.79
C ARG A 79 -11.33 9.07 -6.29
N LEU A 80 -11.42 7.99 -5.52
CA LEU A 80 -11.56 8.07 -4.06
C LEU A 80 -10.28 8.59 -3.41
N ASP A 81 -9.14 8.07 -3.84
CA ASP A 81 -7.83 8.50 -3.36
C ASP A 81 -7.56 9.97 -3.72
N ASP A 82 -7.89 10.39 -4.95
CA ASP A 82 -7.82 11.80 -5.37
C ASP A 82 -8.72 12.70 -4.51
N GLY A 83 -9.93 12.23 -4.17
CA GLY A 83 -10.85 12.95 -3.30
C GLY A 83 -10.31 13.14 -1.88
N ALA A 84 -9.72 12.08 -1.32
CA ALA A 84 -9.10 12.12 0.00
C ALA A 84 -7.87 13.05 0.01
N ARG A 85 -7.02 12.98 -1.02
CA ARG A 85 -5.86 13.86 -1.18
C ARG A 85 -6.27 15.32 -1.35
N ALA A 86 -7.28 15.59 -2.18
CA ALA A 86 -7.80 16.93 -2.37
C ALA A 86 -8.45 17.51 -1.09
N ALA A 87 -8.96 16.66 -0.18
CA ALA A 87 -9.43 17.09 1.13
C ALA A 87 -8.26 17.42 2.08
N ALA A 88 -7.20 16.60 2.07
CA ALA A 88 -5.97 16.86 2.82
C ALA A 88 -5.31 18.18 2.37
N GLU A 89 -5.06 18.37 1.07
CA GLU A 89 -4.50 19.61 0.50
C GLU A 89 -5.35 20.85 0.85
N ARG A 90 -6.69 20.73 0.79
CA ARG A 90 -7.59 21.84 1.15
C ARG A 90 -7.54 22.20 2.63
N SER A 91 -7.32 21.22 3.51
CA SER A 91 -7.26 21.47 4.94
C SER A 91 -6.00 22.25 5.36
N GLU A 92 -4.88 22.06 4.66
CA GLU A 92 -3.63 22.80 4.91
C GLU A 92 -3.77 24.30 4.68
N HIS A 93 -4.62 24.68 3.72
CA HIS A 93 -4.80 26.08 3.30
C HIS A 93 -5.96 26.77 4.00
N GLN A 94 -6.74 26.05 4.81
CA GLN A 94 -7.84 26.60 5.58
C GLN A 94 -7.42 26.76 7.04
N ASN A 95 -8.05 27.68 7.78
CA ASN A 95 -7.88 27.81 9.23
C ASN A 95 -8.56 26.65 9.99
N ALA A 96 -8.35 25.42 9.50
CA ALA A 96 -8.87 24.17 10.04
C ALA A 96 -7.70 23.24 10.38
N PRO A 97 -7.89 22.20 11.20
CA PRO A 97 -6.85 21.18 11.41
C PRO A 97 -6.46 20.52 10.09
N THR A 98 -5.16 20.36 9.85
CA THR A 98 -4.63 19.60 8.72
C THR A 98 -5.11 18.14 8.81
N LEU A 99 -5.68 17.65 7.72
CA LEU A 99 -6.21 16.31 7.56
C LEU A 99 -5.24 15.46 6.73
N PHE A 100 -5.27 14.15 6.96
CA PHE A 100 -4.63 13.15 6.11
C PHE A 100 -5.58 11.97 5.89
N PRO A 101 -5.50 11.26 4.75
CA PRO A 101 -6.29 10.04 4.55
C PRO A 101 -5.84 8.94 5.51
N VAL A 102 -6.75 8.31 6.26
CA VAL A 102 -6.39 7.20 7.15
C VAL A 102 -5.73 6.04 6.40
N SER A 103 -6.11 5.83 5.13
CA SER A 103 -5.47 4.86 4.24
C SER A 103 -3.98 5.12 3.98
N ALA A 104 -3.48 6.33 4.26
CA ALA A 104 -2.05 6.65 4.17
C ALA A 104 -1.24 6.05 5.33
N LEU A 105 -1.88 5.58 6.40
CA LEU A 105 -1.23 4.92 7.54
C LEU A 105 -0.88 3.46 7.29
N THR A 106 -1.30 2.87 6.16
CA THR A 106 -1.11 1.45 5.88
C THR A 106 -0.34 1.25 4.60
N GLY A 107 0.69 0.41 4.63
CA GLY A 107 1.54 0.11 3.48
C GLY A 107 2.56 1.19 3.13
N SER A 108 2.60 2.29 3.90
CA SER A 108 3.56 3.39 3.70
C SER A 108 4.89 3.08 4.39
N PRO A 109 6.03 3.49 3.83
CA PRO A 109 7.30 3.49 4.54
C PRO A 109 7.21 4.32 5.81
N LEU A 110 7.73 3.78 6.91
CA LEU A 110 7.91 4.55 8.15
C LEU A 110 9.29 5.20 8.10
N LEU A 111 9.31 6.53 8.19
CA LEU A 111 10.55 7.31 8.11
C LEU A 111 11.04 7.73 9.50
N SER A 112 12.35 7.80 9.66
CA SER A 112 12.96 8.48 10.81
C SER A 112 12.81 10.00 10.67
N ALA A 113 13.09 10.73 11.75
CA ALA A 113 13.18 12.20 11.72
C ALA A 113 14.20 12.75 10.69
N LYS A 114 15.11 11.91 10.19
CA LYS A 114 16.08 12.26 9.13
C LYS A 114 15.61 11.93 7.71
N GLY A 115 14.41 11.36 7.57
CA GLY A 115 13.84 10.94 6.28
C GLY A 115 14.32 9.56 5.79
N GLU A 116 15.01 8.78 6.63
CA GLU A 116 15.44 7.42 6.28
C GLU A 116 14.31 6.42 6.54
N THR A 117 14.08 5.48 5.62
CA THR A 117 13.11 4.39 5.84
C THR A 117 13.64 3.43 6.88
N ILE A 118 12.93 3.34 8.01
CA ILE A 118 13.29 2.48 9.15
C ILE A 118 12.33 1.31 9.34
N GLY A 119 11.26 1.25 8.55
CA GLY A 119 10.28 0.17 8.60
C GLY A 119 9.12 0.40 7.65
N SER A 120 8.07 -0.36 7.84
CA SER A 120 6.79 -0.25 7.13
C SER A 120 5.66 0.00 8.12
N THR A 121 4.62 0.68 7.66
CA THR A 121 3.37 0.83 8.41
C THR A 121 2.42 -0.29 8.00
N VAL A 122 1.88 -1.02 8.96
CA VAL A 122 1.07 -2.23 8.71
C VAL A 122 -0.41 -1.93 8.90
N ASP A 123 -0.78 -1.40 10.06
CA ASP A 123 -2.15 -1.05 10.42
C ASP A 123 -2.17 0.01 11.54
N ALA A 124 -3.33 0.54 11.91
CA ALA A 124 -3.51 1.46 13.03
C ALA A 124 -4.73 1.08 13.86
N MET A 125 -4.57 0.97 15.18
CA MET A 125 -5.68 0.60 16.07
C MET A 125 -6.39 1.86 16.57
N ALA A 126 -7.63 2.07 16.12
CA ALA A 126 -8.48 3.18 16.54
C ALA A 126 -9.48 2.78 17.63
N ARG A 127 -9.71 3.68 18.59
CA ARG A 127 -10.70 3.50 19.64
C ARG A 127 -12.11 3.68 19.08
N CYS A 128 -13.01 2.74 19.38
CA CYS A 128 -14.41 2.83 18.95
C CYS A 128 -15.19 3.98 19.60
N SER A 129 -14.74 4.49 20.76
CA SER A 129 -15.46 5.52 21.52
C SER A 129 -15.41 6.92 20.88
N ASP A 130 -14.30 7.26 20.24
CA ASP A 130 -14.01 8.61 19.75
C ASP A 130 -13.31 8.63 18.38
N GLY A 131 -12.96 7.46 17.82
CA GLY A 131 -12.21 7.34 16.57
C GLY A 131 -10.74 7.72 16.69
N GLY A 132 -10.24 8.01 17.90
CA GLY A 132 -8.85 8.37 18.10
C GLY A 132 -7.92 7.17 17.94
N ILE A 133 -6.76 7.37 17.31
CA ILE A 133 -5.77 6.31 17.11
C ILE A 133 -5.01 6.09 18.42
N GLU A 134 -4.94 4.84 18.87
CA GLU A 134 -4.23 4.43 20.07
C GLU A 134 -2.74 4.20 19.77
N TYR A 135 -2.48 3.41 18.73
CA TYR A 135 -1.13 3.12 18.25
C TYR A 135 -1.13 2.70 16.78
N LEU A 136 0.03 2.89 16.15
CA LEU A 136 0.37 2.41 14.83
C LEU A 136 1.08 1.06 14.96
N VAL A 137 0.72 0.09 14.13
CA VAL A 137 1.45 -1.17 13.98
C VAL A 137 2.49 -0.97 12.90
N VAL A 138 3.74 -1.22 13.25
CA VAL A 138 4.89 -0.99 12.36
C VAL A 138 5.70 -2.26 12.26
N GLY A 139 6.18 -2.58 11.06
CA GLY A 139 7.09 -3.69 10.81
C GLY A 139 8.53 -3.20 10.74
N SER A 140 9.45 -3.91 11.41
CA SER A 140 10.89 -3.74 11.23
C SER A 140 11.57 -5.08 10.93
N GLY A 141 12.64 -5.02 10.14
CA GLY A 141 13.24 -6.22 9.55
C GLY A 141 12.31 -6.86 8.50
N GLY A 142 12.85 -7.73 7.64
CA GLY A 142 12.05 -8.35 6.57
C GLY A 142 11.62 -7.39 5.46
N VAL A 143 10.85 -7.89 4.50
CA VAL A 143 10.27 -7.10 3.39
C VAL A 143 8.88 -7.63 3.04
N GLY A 144 7.86 -6.78 3.09
CA GLY A 144 6.52 -7.09 2.58
C GLY A 144 5.79 -8.17 3.36
N GLY A 145 5.94 -8.17 4.69
CA GLY A 145 5.34 -9.15 5.61
C GLY A 145 6.14 -10.44 5.80
N LEU A 146 7.24 -10.64 5.07
CA LEU A 146 8.11 -11.81 5.22
C LEU A 146 9.28 -11.51 6.15
N GLY A 147 9.31 -12.21 7.30
CA GLY A 147 10.37 -12.07 8.30
C GLY A 147 10.34 -10.73 9.05
N GLU A 148 9.22 -10.01 8.99
CA GLU A 148 9.04 -8.76 9.73
C GLU A 148 8.74 -9.04 11.21
N THR A 149 9.31 -8.22 12.07
CA THR A 149 8.91 -8.15 13.48
C THR A 149 7.96 -6.98 13.63
N LEU A 150 6.77 -7.25 14.18
CA LEU A 150 5.76 -6.21 14.38
C LEU A 150 5.98 -5.52 15.73
N HIS A 151 5.76 -4.21 15.76
CA HIS A 151 5.84 -3.39 16.96
C HIS A 151 4.64 -2.46 17.04
N ALA A 152 4.20 -2.14 18.26
CA ALA A 152 3.19 -1.11 18.48
C ALA A 152 3.87 0.21 18.83
N LEU A 153 3.74 1.18 17.94
CA LEU A 153 4.25 2.53 18.09
C LEU A 153 3.14 3.45 18.63
N PRO A 154 3.27 4.02 19.84
CA PRO A 154 2.26 4.91 20.41
C PRO A 154 1.92 6.06 19.48
N TRP A 155 0.63 6.41 19.33
CA TRP A 155 0.21 7.46 18.40
C TRP A 155 0.86 8.83 18.67
N ARG A 156 1.13 9.14 19.94
CA ARG A 156 1.87 10.36 20.35
C ARG A 156 3.29 10.48 19.79
N ASP A 157 3.88 9.35 19.40
CA ASP A 157 5.24 9.28 18.86
C ASP A 157 5.23 9.23 17.33
N VAL A 158 4.05 9.37 16.70
CA VAL A 158 3.85 9.37 15.24
C VAL A 158 3.57 10.79 14.77
N THR A 159 4.33 11.23 13.77
CA THR A 159 4.03 12.43 13.00
C THR A 159 3.53 12.03 11.62
N VAL A 160 2.40 12.58 11.19
CA VAL A 160 1.83 12.32 9.86
C VAL A 160 1.82 13.62 9.08
N GLU A 161 2.41 13.55 7.89
CA GLU A 161 2.30 14.54 6.83
C GLU A 161 1.53 13.90 5.67
N PRO A 162 0.96 14.68 4.72
CA PRO A 162 0.08 14.15 3.67
C PRO A 162 0.63 12.95 2.89
N GLU A 163 1.95 12.83 2.77
CA GLU A 163 2.64 11.76 2.04
C GLU A 163 3.68 11.01 2.89
N ARG A 164 3.78 11.27 4.21
CA ARG A 164 4.84 10.71 5.05
C ARG A 164 4.32 10.32 6.42
N VAL A 165 4.70 9.13 6.87
CA VAL A 165 4.56 8.73 8.27
C VAL A 165 5.94 8.68 8.88
N MET A 166 6.12 9.40 9.98
CA MET A 166 7.42 9.61 10.60
C MET A 166 7.40 9.32 12.09
N THR A 167 8.55 8.92 12.63
CA THR A 167 8.76 8.83 14.08
C THR A 167 10.18 9.17 14.47
N SER A 168 10.35 9.69 15.68
CA SER A 168 11.65 9.84 16.34
C SER A 168 11.97 8.66 17.27
N THR A 169 11.01 7.75 17.49
CA THR A 169 11.18 6.58 18.35
C THR A 169 11.94 5.48 17.63
N SER A 170 12.92 4.89 18.32
CA SER A 170 13.61 3.70 17.82
C SER A 170 12.70 2.48 17.90
N ILE A 171 12.41 1.87 16.74
CA ILE A 171 11.50 0.72 16.63
C ILE A 171 12.12 -0.54 17.24
N ASP A 172 13.43 -0.73 17.07
CA ASP A 172 14.15 -1.91 17.60
C ASP A 172 14.11 -1.99 19.14
N GLY A 173 13.87 -0.87 19.81
CA GLY A 173 13.69 -0.80 21.26
C GLY A 173 12.26 -1.13 21.73
N LEU A 174 11.29 -1.22 20.81
CA LEU A 174 9.91 -1.56 21.14
C LEU A 174 9.77 -3.07 21.32
N LYS A 175 8.92 -3.47 22.27
CA LYS A 175 8.59 -4.88 22.46
C LYS A 175 7.93 -5.43 21.18
N PRO A 176 8.40 -6.58 20.65
CA PRO A 176 7.71 -7.27 19.57
C PRO A 176 6.27 -7.61 19.93
N LEU A 177 5.36 -7.42 18.99
CA LEU A 177 3.97 -7.82 19.07
C LEU A 177 3.83 -9.30 18.75
N ASP A 178 2.92 -9.96 19.46
CA ASP A 178 2.39 -11.26 19.04
C ASP A 178 1.37 -11.02 17.92
N PRO A 179 1.55 -11.57 16.70
CA PRO A 179 0.60 -11.41 15.60
C PRO A 179 -0.83 -11.87 15.92
N ASN A 180 -1.02 -12.76 16.90
CA ASN A 180 -2.34 -13.25 17.30
C ASN A 180 -2.96 -12.47 18.47
N HIS A 181 -2.19 -11.61 19.14
CA HIS A 181 -2.62 -10.94 20.37
C HIS A 181 -2.11 -9.50 20.43
N TRP A 182 -2.74 -8.62 19.66
CA TRP A 182 -2.45 -7.19 19.72
C TRP A 182 -3.05 -6.54 20.99
N PRO A 183 -2.32 -5.62 21.64
CA PRO A 183 -2.73 -5.06 22.93
C PRO A 183 -3.94 -4.13 22.79
N ALA A 184 -4.94 -4.25 23.67
CA ALA A 184 -6.10 -3.35 23.65
C ALA A 184 -5.75 -1.88 23.94
N ARG A 185 -4.65 -1.64 24.68
CA ARG A 185 -4.06 -0.31 24.94
C ARG A 185 -2.56 -0.47 25.15
N LEU A 186 -1.80 0.55 24.78
CA LEU A 186 -0.42 0.67 25.22
C LEU A 186 -0.41 1.27 26.62
N GLY A 187 0.17 0.53 27.59
CA GLY A 187 0.35 1.04 28.94
C GLY A 187 1.01 2.42 28.90
N ARG A 188 0.51 3.35 29.72
CA ARG A 188 1.10 4.69 29.83
C ARG A 188 2.54 4.50 30.32
N ARG A 189 3.49 5.16 29.65
CA ARG A 189 4.91 5.11 30.01
C ARG A 189 5.04 5.59 31.47
N PRO A 190 5.61 4.80 32.42
CA PRO A 190 5.61 5.12 33.86
C PRO A 190 6.45 6.34 34.27
N ASP A 191 7.17 6.96 33.34
CA ASP A 191 8.19 7.99 33.56
C ASP A 191 7.63 9.42 33.72
N LEU A 192 6.31 9.60 33.71
CA LEU A 192 5.66 10.91 33.85
C LEU A 192 4.88 11.11 35.16
N GLU A 193 4.88 10.15 36.09
CA GLU A 193 4.18 10.28 37.39
C GLU A 193 5.07 10.73 38.56
N ALA A 194 6.37 11.00 38.34
CA ALA A 194 7.29 11.41 39.41
C ALA A 194 7.43 12.93 39.59
N ARG A 195 6.45 13.72 39.12
CA ARG A 195 6.39 15.17 39.34
C ARG A 195 4.93 15.61 39.51
N ASP A 196 4.40 15.39 40.71
CA ASP A 196 3.43 16.26 41.38
C ASP A 196 3.55 16.05 42.89
#